data_AF-A0A958XE75-F1
#
_entry.id   AF-A0A958XE75-F1
#
_cell.length_a   1.000
_cell.length_b   1.000
_cell.length_c   1.000
_cell.angle_alpha   90.00
_cell.angle_beta   90.00
_cell.angle_gamma   90.00
#
_symmetry.space_group_name_H-M   'P 1'
#
loop_
_entity.id
_entity.type
_entity.pdbx_description
1 polymer ?
#
loop_
_entity_poly.entity_id
_entity_poly.type
_entity_poly.pdbx_seq_one_letter_code
_entity_poly.pdbx_strand_id
1 'polypeptide(L)'
;MQNSNVFQLIQSFTALEQKHARRFLESPYFNLRADLVQLFDCLCATQMPDKNEIWVALFPTAPFDDTQFRLLLSYLNQLLENFLLVEGLDSKSQAGRLELARIYRQRGLVRHYERQINQIGRELTSQPLRNAQHHNMQRDFHLEQYNTQLTLNPTNSESIRVLAWHTDMAYLLHRLRLICLELAQKNVYRASEDHSVNLSVIRLAERAEWADSPGIALYLAASRLLSYPEDVQHYSVFMQLLPEQERYFSPEEMREFYMFTINHCIRQTNRGQQHLEQEMLRLYRRALEAGYLFENGILSRFTYHNIVAAGLRCGELDWVGKFIPDYNVYLEPMYRNSALSFNQARLDYARNQYDSVLLLLQKANYNDPLLNLAAKTLLLKTYFVLQEFDLLQSHLDAMRNYIHRKKVIGYHRKNFLNIIRFTERISNLAGLDRQARAQIRQQIRDEPVLTEKEWLLECLVLN
;
A
#
# COMPACT_ATOMS: atom_id res chain seq x y z
N MET A 1 23.95 -18.59 7.29
CA MET A 1 22.78 -19.06 8.06
C MET A 1 21.69 -18.00 8.16
N GLN A 2 22.01 -16.74 8.49
CA GLN A 2 21.00 -15.66 8.59
C GLN A 2 20.18 -15.41 7.31
N ASN A 3 20.76 -15.72 6.14
CA ASN A 3 20.09 -15.61 4.84
C ASN A 3 19.43 -16.92 4.37
N SER A 4 19.37 -17.96 5.20
CA SER A 4 18.66 -19.18 4.79
C SER A 4 17.15 -18.97 4.92
N ASN A 5 16.39 -19.50 3.95
CA ASN A 5 14.93 -19.39 3.92
C ASN A 5 14.30 -19.92 5.21
N VAL A 6 14.76 -21.07 5.70
CA VAL A 6 14.24 -21.69 6.93
C VAL A 6 14.44 -20.80 8.16
N PHE A 7 15.58 -20.08 8.25
CA PHE A 7 15.82 -19.22 9.41
C PHE A 7 14.96 -17.96 9.34
N GLN A 8 14.83 -17.35 8.15
CA GLN A 8 13.93 -16.21 7.95
C GLN A 8 12.48 -16.56 8.27
N LEU A 9 12.04 -17.76 7.88
CA LEU A 9 10.71 -18.28 8.17
C LEU A 9 10.47 -18.46 9.68
N ILE A 10 11.43 -19.06 10.40
CA ILE A 10 11.33 -19.22 11.85
C ILE A 10 11.28 -17.86 12.55
N GLN A 11 12.07 -16.89 12.10
CA GLN A 11 12.10 -15.54 12.66
C GLN A 11 10.81 -14.75 12.38
N SER A 12 10.00 -15.14 11.38
CA SER A 12 8.69 -14.51 11.16
C SER A 12 7.60 -15.04 12.09
N PHE A 13 7.83 -16.16 12.78
CA PHE A 13 6.81 -16.75 13.66
C PHE A 13 6.67 -15.98 14.97
N THR A 14 5.42 -15.74 15.35
CA THR A 14 5.05 -15.35 16.71
C THR A 14 5.38 -16.46 17.70
N ALA A 15 5.45 -16.13 19.00
CA ALA A 15 5.67 -17.13 20.05
C ALA A 15 4.59 -18.23 20.06
N LEU A 16 3.35 -17.89 19.65
CA LEU A 16 2.27 -18.86 19.51
C LEU A 16 2.52 -19.81 18.33
N GLU A 17 2.89 -19.26 17.17
CA GLU A 17 3.21 -20.05 15.97
C GLU A 17 4.42 -20.95 16.20
N GLN A 18 5.46 -20.49 16.90
CA GLN A 18 6.60 -21.35 17.26
C GLN A 18 6.15 -22.56 18.09
N LYS A 19 5.26 -22.35 19.07
CA LYS A 19 4.70 -23.44 19.88
C LYS A 19 3.85 -24.40 19.04
N HIS A 20 3.06 -23.90 18.10
CA HIS A 20 2.24 -24.73 17.21
C HIS A 20 3.11 -25.51 16.21
N ALA A 21 4.12 -24.87 15.61
CA ALA A 21 5.08 -25.48 14.72
C ALA A 21 5.83 -26.63 15.41
N ARG A 22 6.28 -26.40 16.65
CA ARG A 22 6.92 -27.46 17.46
C ARG A 22 6.00 -28.66 17.66
N ARG A 23 4.73 -28.43 18.04
CA ARG A 23 3.73 -29.52 18.19
C ARG A 23 3.46 -30.25 16.87
N PHE A 24 3.46 -29.53 15.75
CA PHE A 24 3.34 -30.12 14.42
C PHE A 24 4.54 -31.02 14.10
N LEU A 25 5.76 -30.56 14.37
CA LEU A 25 7.00 -31.32 14.16
C LEU A 25 7.12 -32.54 15.10
N GLU A 26 6.51 -32.49 16.28
CA GLU A 26 6.44 -33.64 17.21
C GLU A 26 5.36 -34.66 16.82
N SER A 27 4.46 -34.30 15.89
CA SER A 27 3.37 -35.19 15.48
C SER A 27 3.91 -36.35 14.65
N PRO A 28 3.73 -37.61 15.07
CA PRO A 28 4.19 -38.78 14.31
C PRO A 28 3.48 -38.94 12.97
N TYR A 29 2.38 -38.20 12.75
CA TYR A 29 1.70 -38.15 11.47
C TYR A 29 2.47 -37.33 10.42
N PHE A 30 3.18 -36.28 10.85
CA PHE A 30 3.89 -35.36 9.94
C PHE A 30 5.40 -35.56 9.95
N ASN A 31 5.97 -36.00 11.08
CA ASN A 31 7.40 -36.16 11.22
C ASN A 31 7.75 -37.30 12.19
N LEU A 32 8.69 -38.15 11.80
CA LEU A 32 9.23 -39.24 12.63
C LEU A 32 10.66 -38.93 13.11
N ARG A 33 11.25 -37.82 12.68
CA ARG A 33 12.65 -37.49 12.90
C ARG A 33 12.83 -36.52 14.06
N ALA A 34 13.44 -37.01 15.14
CA ALA A 34 13.72 -36.18 16.33
C ALA A 34 14.78 -35.09 16.07
N ASP A 35 15.72 -35.32 15.15
CA ASP A 35 16.77 -34.36 14.79
C ASP A 35 16.19 -33.06 14.19
N LEU A 36 15.09 -33.13 13.44
CA LEU A 36 14.41 -31.95 12.90
C LEU A 36 13.70 -31.11 13.97
N VAL A 37 13.16 -31.75 15.01
CA VAL A 37 12.56 -31.04 16.16
C VAL A 37 13.65 -30.30 16.93
N GLN A 38 14.78 -30.96 17.20
CA GLN A 38 15.91 -30.35 17.88
C GLN A 38 16.53 -29.21 17.06
N LEU A 39 16.60 -29.36 15.73
CA LEU A 39 17.10 -28.30 14.84
C LEU A 39 16.19 -27.07 14.90
N PHE A 40 14.87 -27.27 14.90
CA PHE A 40 13.90 -26.19 15.06
C PHE A 40 14.06 -25.46 16.41
N ASP A 41 14.16 -26.21 17.51
CA ASP A 41 14.34 -25.65 18.85
C ASP A 41 15.64 -24.82 18.93
N CYS A 42 16.74 -25.31 18.35
CA CYS A 42 18.00 -24.56 18.28
C CYS A 42 17.87 -23.27 17.49
N LEU A 43 17.19 -23.30 16.33
CA LEU A 43 17.01 -22.13 15.46
C LEU A 43 16.05 -21.09 16.06
N CYS A 44 15.10 -21.49 16.90
CA CYS A 44 14.24 -20.57 17.64
C CYS A 44 15.00 -19.87 18.78
N ALA A 45 15.95 -20.56 19.42
CA ALA A 45 16.67 -20.06 20.59
C ALA A 45 17.79 -19.06 20.26
N THR A 46 18.22 -18.97 19.00
CA THR A 46 19.36 -18.13 18.59
C THR A 46 18.97 -17.04 17.59
N GLN A 47 19.52 -15.85 17.79
CA GLN A 47 19.38 -14.73 16.86
C GLN A 47 20.52 -14.69 15.82
N MET A 48 21.63 -15.40 16.10
CA MET A 48 22.78 -15.54 15.21
C MET A 48 23.19 -17.02 15.14
N PRO A 49 22.52 -17.82 14.31
CA PRO A 49 22.81 -19.25 14.20
C PRO A 49 24.19 -19.52 13.58
N ASP A 50 25.09 -20.13 14.35
CA ASP A 50 26.31 -20.74 13.83
C ASP A 50 26.08 -22.20 13.42
N LYS A 51 26.57 -22.59 12.24
CA LYS A 51 26.32 -23.94 11.70
C LYS A 51 26.99 -25.03 12.55
N ASN A 52 28.20 -24.77 13.03
CA ASN A 52 28.98 -25.76 13.77
C ASN A 52 28.41 -25.95 15.16
N GLU A 53 28.00 -24.86 15.82
CA GLU A 53 27.33 -24.94 17.14
C GLU A 53 26.04 -25.76 17.06
N ILE A 54 25.19 -25.49 16.06
CA ILE A 54 23.95 -26.25 15.86
C ILE A 54 24.25 -27.71 15.52
N TRP A 55 25.26 -27.98 14.70
CA TRP A 55 25.64 -29.35 14.37
C TRP A 55 26.11 -30.13 15.58
N VAL A 56 26.95 -29.55 16.44
CA VAL A 56 27.42 -30.19 17.68
C VAL A 56 26.25 -30.45 18.63
N ALA A 57 25.25 -29.57 18.67
CA ALA A 57 24.04 -29.80 19.46
C ALA A 57 23.20 -30.99 18.94
N LEU A 58 23.14 -31.19 17.62
CA LEU A 58 22.37 -32.28 16.98
C LEU A 58 23.12 -33.63 16.96
N PHE A 59 24.42 -33.59 16.67
CA PHE A 59 25.27 -34.77 16.52
C PHE A 59 26.61 -34.57 17.27
N PRO A 60 26.62 -34.70 18.61
CA PRO A 60 27.80 -34.39 19.43
C PRO A 60 29.06 -35.18 19.07
N THR A 61 28.91 -36.36 18.49
CA THR A 61 30.00 -37.29 18.18
C THR A 61 30.38 -37.33 16.69
N ALA A 62 29.68 -36.61 15.81
CA ALA A 62 29.90 -36.66 14.37
C ALA A 62 30.67 -35.43 13.86
N PRO A 63 31.63 -35.58 12.92
CA PRO A 63 32.27 -34.43 12.30
C PRO A 63 31.25 -33.61 11.50
N PHE A 64 31.48 -32.30 11.40
CA PHE A 64 30.59 -31.41 10.65
C PHE A 64 30.49 -31.80 9.18
N ASP A 65 29.27 -32.11 8.73
CA ASP A 65 28.95 -32.37 7.32
C ASP A 65 27.99 -31.30 6.79
N ASP A 66 28.52 -30.38 5.98
CA ASP A 66 27.72 -29.29 5.40
C ASP A 66 26.65 -29.80 4.41
N THR A 67 26.85 -30.96 3.79
CA THR A 67 25.87 -31.56 2.87
C THR A 67 24.69 -32.09 3.65
N GLN A 68 24.94 -32.88 4.70
CA GLN A 68 23.90 -33.40 5.57
C GLN A 68 23.18 -32.26 6.32
N PHE A 69 23.91 -31.23 6.75
CA PHE A 69 23.31 -30.07 7.41
C PHE A 69 22.37 -29.29 6.48
N ARG A 70 22.78 -29.05 5.22
CA ARG A 70 21.90 -28.43 4.21
C ARG A 70 20.65 -29.27 3.94
N LEU A 71 20.78 -30.60 3.95
CA LEU A 71 19.65 -31.51 3.78
C LEU A 71 18.66 -31.40 4.95
N LEU A 72 19.15 -31.32 6.20
CA LEU A 72 18.32 -31.09 7.38
C LEU A 72 17.56 -29.77 7.31
N LEU A 73 18.22 -28.68 6.90
CA LEU A 73 17.56 -27.39 6.71
C LEU A 73 16.48 -27.46 5.63
N SER A 74 16.72 -28.17 4.53
CA SER A 74 15.73 -28.37 3.46
C SER A 74 14.50 -29.12 3.97
N TYR A 75 14.70 -30.24 4.68
CA TYR A 75 13.60 -31.00 5.26
C TYR A 75 12.81 -30.23 6.32
N LEU A 76 13.51 -29.50 7.20
CA LEU A 76 12.84 -28.65 8.17
C LEU A 76 12.03 -27.56 7.46
N ASN A 77 12.59 -26.90 6.44
CA ASN A 77 11.87 -25.89 5.66
C ASN A 77 10.57 -26.44 5.06
N GLN A 78 10.63 -27.62 4.42
CA GLN A 78 9.45 -28.27 3.84
C GLN A 78 8.39 -28.61 4.90
N LEU A 79 8.81 -29.09 6.08
CA LEU A 79 7.87 -29.37 7.17
C LEU A 79 7.23 -28.08 7.72
N LEU A 80 7.98 -26.99 7.82
CA LEU A 80 7.45 -25.70 8.27
C LEU A 80 6.52 -25.07 7.24
N GLU A 81 6.79 -25.21 5.93
CA GLU A 81 5.86 -24.80 4.88
C GLU A 81 4.56 -25.61 4.95
N ASN A 82 4.64 -26.93 5.16
CA ASN A 82 3.45 -27.76 5.38
C ASN A 82 2.68 -27.35 6.64
N PHE A 83 3.38 -27.07 7.74
CA PHE A 83 2.78 -26.53 8.96
C PHE A 83 2.00 -25.25 8.67
N LEU A 84 2.58 -24.30 7.93
CA LEU A 84 1.92 -23.05 7.58
C LEU A 84 0.69 -23.27 6.69
N LEU A 85 0.74 -24.25 5.78
CA LEU A 85 -0.44 -24.64 5.00
C LEU A 85 -1.53 -25.23 5.90
N VAL A 86 -1.18 -26.07 6.88
CA VAL A 86 -2.14 -26.66 7.81
C VAL A 86 -2.75 -25.60 8.73
N GLU A 87 -1.95 -24.70 9.31
CA GLU A 87 -2.46 -23.59 10.13
C GLU A 87 -3.26 -22.58 9.30
N GLY A 88 -2.82 -22.32 8.05
CA GLY A 88 -3.50 -21.41 7.12
C GLY A 88 -4.82 -21.97 6.57
N LEU A 89 -4.97 -23.30 6.53
CA LEU A 89 -6.22 -23.97 6.19
C LEU A 89 -7.21 -23.87 7.36
N ASP A 90 -7.85 -22.71 7.47
CA ASP A 90 -8.94 -22.55 8.43
C ASP A 90 -10.17 -23.34 7.96
N SER A 91 -10.43 -24.48 8.61
CA SER A 91 -11.65 -25.29 8.41
C SER A 91 -12.94 -24.51 8.66
N LYS A 92 -12.89 -23.37 9.36
CA LYS A 92 -14.04 -22.48 9.58
C LYS A 92 -14.21 -21.46 8.44
N SER A 93 -13.18 -21.23 7.62
CA SER A 93 -13.29 -20.38 6.43
C SER A 93 -14.25 -20.98 5.41
N GLN A 94 -14.85 -20.14 4.56
CA GLN A 94 -15.76 -20.62 3.52
C GLN A 94 -15.08 -21.62 2.57
N ALA A 95 -13.82 -21.39 2.19
CA ALA A 95 -13.05 -22.29 1.33
C ALA A 95 -12.82 -23.66 2.01
N GLY A 96 -12.42 -23.66 3.29
CA GLY A 96 -12.23 -24.89 4.06
C GLY A 96 -13.52 -25.69 4.22
N ARG A 97 -14.64 -25.02 4.44
CA ARG A 97 -15.95 -25.68 4.53
C ARG A 97 -16.43 -26.25 3.21
N LEU A 98 -16.21 -25.53 2.11
CA LEU A 98 -16.56 -26.03 0.78
C LEU A 98 -15.73 -27.28 0.46
N GLU A 99 -14.44 -27.29 0.82
CA GLU A 99 -13.59 -28.47 0.65
C GLU A 99 -14.05 -29.63 1.53
N LEU A 100 -14.43 -29.35 2.78
CA LEU A 100 -15.01 -30.37 3.67
C LEU A 100 -16.33 -30.93 3.11
N ALA A 101 -17.17 -30.10 2.49
CA ALA A 101 -18.37 -30.54 1.81
C ALA A 101 -18.02 -31.48 0.64
N ARG A 102 -17.06 -31.12 -0.21
CA ARG A 102 -16.57 -32.00 -1.28
C ARG A 102 -16.10 -33.35 -0.75
N ILE A 103 -15.32 -33.36 0.33
CA ILE A 103 -14.86 -34.59 0.99
C ILE A 103 -16.04 -35.42 1.48
N TYR A 104 -17.05 -34.82 2.11
CA TYR A 104 -18.26 -35.54 2.55
C TYR A 104 -19.03 -36.14 1.37
N ARG A 105 -19.17 -35.41 0.26
CA ARG A 105 -19.80 -35.93 -0.95
C ARG A 105 -19.04 -37.12 -1.52
N GLN A 106 -17.72 -37.00 -1.69
CA GLN A 106 -16.86 -38.07 -2.21
C GLN A 106 -16.90 -39.33 -1.34
N ARG A 107 -17.09 -39.17 -0.02
CA ARG A 107 -17.24 -40.28 0.93
C ARG A 107 -18.67 -40.81 1.05
N GLY A 108 -19.64 -40.27 0.32
CA GLY A 108 -21.06 -40.67 0.39
C GLY A 108 -21.77 -40.25 1.68
N LEU A 109 -21.23 -39.30 2.45
CA LEU A 109 -21.76 -38.86 3.75
C LEU A 109 -22.83 -37.76 3.57
N VAL A 110 -24.00 -38.14 3.02
CA VAL A 110 -25.06 -37.22 2.58
C VAL A 110 -25.49 -36.22 3.66
N ARG A 111 -25.83 -36.68 4.87
CA ARG A 111 -26.29 -35.78 5.96
C ARG A 111 -25.23 -34.77 6.39
N HIS A 112 -23.95 -35.16 6.35
CA HIS A 112 -22.84 -34.27 6.69
C HIS A 112 -22.64 -33.20 5.59
N TYR A 113 -22.72 -33.61 4.33
CA TYR A 113 -22.68 -32.73 3.17
C TYR A 113 -23.81 -31.68 3.22
N GLU A 114 -25.06 -32.13 3.38
CA GLU A 114 -26.23 -31.24 3.40
C GLU A 114 -26.14 -30.20 4.52
N ARG A 115 -25.69 -30.62 5.71
CA ARG A 115 -25.48 -29.69 6.83
C ARG A 115 -24.46 -28.61 6.46
N GLN A 116 -23.34 -28.98 5.84
CA GLN A 116 -22.31 -28.02 5.47
C GLN A 116 -22.75 -27.07 4.36
N ILE A 117 -23.35 -27.58 3.29
CA ILE A 117 -23.82 -26.76 2.17
C ILE A 117 -24.91 -25.78 2.61
N ASN A 118 -25.84 -26.20 3.46
CA ASN A 118 -26.86 -25.30 4.01
C ASN A 118 -26.24 -24.18 4.86
N GLN A 119 -25.17 -24.48 5.60
CA GLN A 119 -24.45 -23.47 6.37
C GLN A 119 -23.70 -22.48 5.46
N ILE A 120 -23.01 -22.97 4.44
CA ILE A 120 -22.32 -22.14 3.44
C ILE A 120 -23.32 -21.19 2.75
N GLY A 121 -24.47 -21.70 2.31
CA GLY A 121 -25.50 -20.85 1.66
C GLY A 121 -26.02 -19.72 2.56
N ARG A 122 -26.23 -20.00 3.85
CA ARG A 122 -26.61 -18.96 4.84
C ARG A 122 -25.52 -17.89 4.99
N GLU A 123 -24.27 -18.31 5.09
CA GLU A 123 -23.13 -17.40 5.22
C GLU A 123 -22.97 -16.52 3.98
N LEU A 124 -23.04 -17.10 2.78
CA LEU A 124 -22.99 -16.38 1.50
C LEU A 124 -24.11 -15.36 1.36
N THR A 125 -25.31 -15.66 1.86
CA THR A 125 -26.45 -14.73 1.84
C THR A 125 -26.27 -13.59 2.85
N SER A 126 -25.75 -13.91 4.05
CA SER A 126 -25.62 -12.97 5.16
C SER A 126 -24.45 -11.99 5.01
N GLN A 127 -23.38 -12.38 4.32
CA GLN A 127 -22.23 -11.50 4.14
C GLN A 127 -22.59 -10.30 3.24
N PRO A 128 -22.05 -9.10 3.52
CA PRO A 128 -22.43 -7.91 2.79
C PRO A 128 -21.70 -7.80 1.44
N LEU A 129 -20.53 -8.41 1.26
CA LEU A 129 -19.71 -8.25 0.06
C LEU A 129 -20.46 -8.63 -1.24
N ARG A 130 -20.29 -7.83 -2.30
CA ARG A 130 -20.78 -8.09 -3.67
C ARG A 130 -19.67 -7.85 -4.71
N ASN A 131 -18.43 -8.08 -4.29
CA ASN A 131 -17.24 -7.97 -5.11
C ASN A 131 -16.94 -9.28 -5.88
N ALA A 132 -15.85 -9.29 -6.66
CA ALA A 132 -15.51 -10.44 -7.49
C ALA A 132 -15.28 -11.72 -6.66
N GLN A 133 -14.73 -11.60 -5.45
CA GLN A 133 -14.51 -12.73 -4.54
C GLN A 133 -15.85 -13.34 -4.10
N HIS A 134 -16.83 -12.53 -3.74
CA HIS A 134 -18.19 -13.00 -3.42
C HIS A 134 -18.78 -13.82 -4.58
N HIS A 135 -18.68 -13.31 -5.81
CA HIS A 135 -19.22 -14.01 -6.98
C HIS A 135 -18.44 -15.30 -7.31
N ASN A 136 -17.13 -15.33 -7.10
CA ASN A 136 -16.34 -16.58 -7.17
C ASN A 136 -16.83 -17.62 -6.14
N MET A 137 -17.09 -17.20 -4.90
CA MET A 137 -17.60 -18.10 -3.85
C MET A 137 -18.99 -18.65 -4.18
N GLN A 138 -19.89 -17.79 -4.68
CA GLN A 138 -21.21 -18.21 -5.15
C GLN A 138 -21.12 -19.21 -6.31
N ARG A 139 -20.25 -18.95 -7.29
CA ARG A 139 -19.98 -19.89 -8.38
C ARG A 139 -19.52 -21.25 -7.84
N ASP A 140 -18.52 -21.26 -6.97
CA ASP A 140 -17.95 -22.51 -6.45
C ASP A 140 -18.95 -23.29 -5.59
N PHE A 141 -19.79 -22.58 -4.83
CA PHE A 141 -20.92 -23.15 -4.09
C PHE A 141 -21.95 -23.81 -5.02
N HIS A 142 -22.43 -23.07 -6.03
CA HIS A 142 -23.41 -23.60 -6.98
C HIS A 142 -22.85 -24.73 -7.83
N LEU A 143 -21.54 -24.73 -8.09
CA LEU A 143 -20.88 -25.80 -8.85
C LEU A 143 -20.88 -27.10 -8.04
N GLU A 144 -20.63 -27.01 -6.74
CA GLU A 144 -20.67 -28.16 -5.85
C GLU A 144 -22.09 -28.71 -5.66
N GLN A 145 -23.10 -27.82 -5.60
CA GLN A 145 -24.51 -28.25 -5.61
C GLN A 145 -24.88 -28.94 -6.92
N TYR A 146 -24.46 -28.37 -8.07
CA TYR A 146 -24.69 -28.94 -9.38
C TYR A 146 -24.06 -30.33 -9.52
N ASN A 147 -22.81 -30.51 -9.07
CA ASN A 147 -22.12 -31.80 -9.09
C ASN A 147 -22.87 -32.89 -8.29
N THR A 148 -23.57 -32.51 -7.23
CA THR A 148 -24.41 -33.42 -6.44
C THR A 148 -25.74 -33.72 -7.14
N GLN A 149 -26.31 -32.74 -7.82
CA GLN A 149 -27.55 -32.91 -8.56
C GLN A 149 -27.36 -33.68 -9.87
N LEU A 150 -26.19 -33.63 -10.50
CA LEU A 150 -25.88 -34.42 -11.71
C LEU A 150 -26.06 -35.92 -11.49
N THR A 151 -25.72 -36.42 -10.31
CA THR A 151 -25.95 -37.82 -9.92
C THR A 151 -27.43 -38.16 -9.68
N LEU A 152 -28.31 -37.16 -9.57
CA LEU A 152 -29.72 -37.32 -9.19
C LEU A 152 -30.73 -36.87 -10.28
N ASN A 153 -30.43 -35.83 -11.06
CA ASN A 153 -31.29 -35.21 -12.09
C ASN A 153 -30.46 -34.47 -13.17
N PRO A 154 -30.06 -35.14 -14.27
CA PRO A 154 -29.14 -34.58 -15.29
C PRO A 154 -29.69 -33.42 -16.14
N THR A 155 -31.00 -33.16 -16.13
CA THR A 155 -31.68 -32.20 -17.02
C THR A 155 -31.87 -30.79 -16.43
N ASN A 156 -31.30 -30.49 -15.25
CA ASN A 156 -31.50 -29.21 -14.57
C ASN A 156 -30.68 -28.05 -15.22
N SER A 157 -31.30 -27.34 -16.16
CA SER A 157 -30.71 -26.18 -16.87
C SER A 157 -30.64 -24.89 -16.05
N GLU A 158 -31.38 -24.79 -14.95
CA GLU A 158 -31.42 -23.60 -14.09
C GLU A 158 -30.10 -23.42 -13.32
N SER A 159 -29.51 -24.52 -12.84
CA SER A 159 -28.21 -24.51 -12.16
C SER A 159 -27.07 -23.99 -13.04
N ILE A 160 -27.10 -24.27 -14.35
CA ILE A 160 -26.08 -23.81 -15.30
C ILE A 160 -26.18 -22.29 -15.52
N ARG A 161 -27.40 -21.74 -15.57
CA ARG A 161 -27.60 -20.29 -15.74
C ARG A 161 -27.11 -19.50 -14.54
N VAL A 162 -27.37 -19.98 -13.32
CA VAL A 162 -26.86 -19.35 -12.08
C VAL A 162 -25.33 -19.40 -12.03
N LEU A 163 -24.74 -20.53 -12.43
CA LEU A 163 -23.29 -20.66 -12.54
C LEU A 163 -22.66 -19.68 -13.54
N ALA A 164 -23.25 -19.57 -14.74
CA ALA A 164 -22.81 -18.62 -15.75
C ALA A 164 -22.90 -17.18 -15.22
N TRP A 165 -24.02 -16.80 -14.61
CA TRP A 165 -24.22 -15.48 -14.02
C TRP A 165 -23.12 -15.08 -13.03
N HIS A 166 -22.84 -15.95 -12.05
CA HIS A 166 -21.79 -15.66 -11.06
C HIS A 166 -20.37 -15.68 -11.67
N THR A 167 -20.15 -16.49 -12.70
CA THR A 167 -18.88 -16.51 -13.45
C THR A 167 -18.67 -15.20 -14.20
N ASP A 168 -19.68 -14.74 -14.93
CA ASP A 168 -19.64 -13.51 -15.73
C ASP A 168 -19.50 -12.28 -14.83
N MET A 169 -20.25 -12.23 -13.73
CA MET A 169 -20.12 -11.20 -12.70
C MET A 169 -18.69 -11.12 -12.14
N ALA A 170 -18.12 -12.26 -11.74
CA ALA A 170 -16.75 -12.29 -11.22
C ALA A 170 -15.74 -11.82 -12.28
N TYR A 171 -15.90 -12.28 -13.53
CA TYR A 171 -15.07 -11.86 -14.65
C TYR A 171 -15.12 -10.34 -14.86
N LEU A 172 -16.32 -9.76 -14.94
CA LEU A 172 -16.52 -8.33 -15.15
C LEU A 172 -15.88 -7.51 -14.02
N LEU A 173 -16.13 -7.88 -12.77
CA LEU A 173 -15.57 -7.17 -11.62
C LEU A 173 -14.04 -7.24 -11.59
N HIS A 174 -13.45 -8.42 -11.83
CA HIS A 174 -11.99 -8.56 -11.95
C HIS A 174 -11.42 -7.70 -13.07
N ARG A 175 -12.04 -7.74 -14.26
CA ARG A 175 -11.56 -6.96 -15.41
C ARG A 175 -11.73 -5.47 -15.20
N LEU A 176 -12.84 -5.01 -14.64
CA LEU A 176 -13.05 -3.59 -14.36
C LEU A 176 -12.09 -3.06 -13.29
N ARG A 177 -11.78 -3.85 -12.25
CA ARG A 177 -10.74 -3.50 -11.27
C ARG A 177 -9.38 -3.33 -11.95
N LEU A 178 -8.98 -4.29 -12.78
CA LEU A 178 -7.73 -4.20 -13.56
C LEU A 178 -7.70 -2.98 -14.47
N ILE A 179 -8.80 -2.68 -15.16
CA ILE A 179 -8.93 -1.47 -16.00
C ILE A 179 -8.72 -0.21 -15.16
N CYS A 180 -9.31 -0.13 -13.97
CA CYS A 180 -9.13 1.03 -13.09
C CYS A 180 -7.67 1.16 -12.62
N LEU A 181 -7.02 0.05 -12.25
CA LEU A 181 -5.61 0.04 -11.86
C LEU A 181 -4.69 0.49 -13.01
N GLU A 182 -4.93 -0.01 -14.23
CA GLU A 182 -4.21 0.40 -15.45
C GLU A 182 -4.39 1.90 -15.73
N LEU A 183 -5.62 2.41 -15.67
CA LEU A 183 -5.92 3.83 -15.88
C LEU A 183 -5.30 4.71 -14.79
N ALA A 184 -5.34 4.28 -13.53
CA ALA A 184 -4.70 4.98 -12.42
C ALA A 184 -3.16 5.03 -12.59
N GLN A 185 -2.54 3.93 -13.02
CA GLN A 185 -1.11 3.89 -13.31
C GLN A 185 -0.75 4.78 -14.50
N LYS A 186 -1.53 4.75 -15.59
CA LYS A 186 -1.35 5.63 -16.77
C LYS A 186 -1.40 7.11 -16.39
N ASN A 187 -2.36 7.45 -15.52
CA ASN A 187 -2.56 8.80 -15.00
C ASN A 187 -1.39 9.33 -14.16
N VAL A 188 -0.56 8.45 -13.57
CA VAL A 188 0.62 8.82 -12.78
C VAL A 188 1.91 8.73 -13.59
N TYR A 189 2.10 7.67 -14.38
CA TYR A 189 3.38 7.32 -14.98
C TYR A 189 3.46 7.51 -16.51
N ARG A 190 2.41 8.03 -17.16
CA ARG A 190 2.34 8.20 -18.63
C ARG A 190 2.65 6.89 -19.40
N ALA A 191 1.97 5.81 -19.03
CA ALA A 191 2.07 4.51 -19.70
C ALA A 191 1.28 4.48 -21.04
N SER A 192 1.54 3.43 -21.84
CA SER A 192 1.17 3.24 -23.26
C SER A 192 -0.34 3.17 -23.58
N GLU A 193 -0.65 3.06 -24.88
CA GLU A 193 -1.98 3.13 -25.51
C GLU A 193 -3.07 2.21 -24.94
N ASP A 194 -4.33 2.59 -25.17
CA ASP A 194 -5.51 1.91 -24.67
C ASP A 194 -5.71 0.54 -25.35
N HIS A 195 -5.96 -0.49 -24.53
CA HIS A 195 -6.17 -1.85 -25.01
C HIS A 195 -7.62 -2.03 -25.51
N SER A 196 -7.79 -2.50 -26.76
CA SER A 196 -9.11 -2.73 -27.40
C SER A 196 -10.04 -3.65 -26.58
N VAL A 197 -9.46 -4.55 -25.79
CA VAL A 197 -10.19 -5.45 -24.88
C VAL A 197 -10.88 -4.67 -23.75
N ASN A 198 -10.26 -3.62 -23.21
CA ASN A 198 -10.81 -2.85 -22.10
C ASN A 198 -12.12 -2.15 -22.48
N LEU A 199 -12.17 -1.55 -23.68
CA LEU A 199 -13.38 -0.94 -24.21
C LEU A 199 -14.50 -1.96 -24.40
N SER A 200 -14.17 -3.19 -24.80
CA SER A 200 -15.15 -4.25 -25.00
C SER A 200 -15.74 -4.73 -23.67
N VAL A 201 -14.92 -4.84 -22.62
CA VAL A 201 -15.37 -5.16 -21.27
C VAL A 201 -16.26 -4.06 -20.69
N ILE A 202 -15.87 -2.79 -20.85
CA ILE A 202 -16.70 -1.66 -20.36
C ILE A 202 -18.07 -1.69 -21.03
N ARG A 203 -18.13 -1.81 -22.36
CA ARG A 203 -19.41 -1.92 -23.09
C ARG A 203 -20.25 -3.13 -22.66
N LEU A 204 -19.61 -4.24 -22.35
CA LEU A 204 -20.30 -5.42 -21.83
C LEU A 204 -20.91 -5.12 -20.47
N ALA A 205 -20.16 -4.49 -19.57
CA ALA A 205 -20.61 -4.17 -18.22
C ALA A 205 -21.69 -3.05 -18.17
N GLU A 206 -21.78 -2.22 -19.22
CA GLU A 206 -22.82 -1.19 -19.37
C GLU A 206 -24.19 -1.73 -19.81
N ARG A 207 -24.30 -3.02 -20.12
CA ARG A 207 -25.59 -3.61 -20.52
C ARG A 207 -26.59 -3.61 -19.37
N ALA A 208 -27.87 -3.48 -19.72
CA ALA A 208 -28.98 -3.42 -18.77
C ALA A 208 -29.05 -4.62 -17.82
N GLU A 209 -28.56 -5.79 -18.26
CA GLU A 209 -28.48 -6.99 -17.43
C GLU A 209 -27.62 -6.80 -16.18
N TRP A 210 -26.64 -5.88 -16.18
CA TRP A 210 -25.76 -5.61 -15.04
C TRP A 210 -26.13 -4.37 -14.23
N ALA A 211 -27.18 -3.64 -14.62
CA ALA A 211 -27.49 -2.31 -14.09
C ALA A 211 -27.71 -2.28 -12.56
N ASP A 212 -28.26 -3.37 -12.01
CA ASP A 212 -28.56 -3.49 -10.58
C ASP A 212 -27.36 -3.97 -9.74
N SER A 213 -26.20 -4.21 -10.36
CA SER A 213 -25.00 -4.65 -9.66
C SER A 213 -24.24 -3.46 -9.06
N PRO A 214 -24.20 -3.31 -7.71
CA PRO A 214 -23.44 -2.23 -7.09
C PRO A 214 -21.95 -2.34 -7.41
N GLY A 215 -21.42 -3.57 -7.39
CA GLY A 215 -20.03 -3.85 -7.75
C GLY A 215 -19.63 -3.27 -9.10
N ILE A 216 -20.44 -3.56 -10.13
CA ILE A 216 -20.18 -3.12 -11.50
C ILE A 216 -20.38 -1.61 -11.62
N ALA A 217 -21.44 -1.06 -11.00
CA ALA A 217 -21.73 0.36 -11.04
C ALA A 217 -20.59 1.22 -10.49
N LEU A 218 -20.03 0.87 -9.32
CA LEU A 218 -18.92 1.65 -8.74
C LEU A 218 -17.64 1.55 -9.57
N TYR A 219 -17.28 0.36 -10.05
CA TYR A 219 -16.10 0.21 -10.89
C TYR A 219 -16.26 0.90 -12.26
N LEU A 220 -17.47 0.94 -12.84
CA LEU A 220 -17.76 1.74 -14.02
C LEU A 220 -17.65 3.24 -13.74
N ALA A 221 -18.14 3.71 -12.59
CA ALA A 221 -17.98 5.10 -12.18
C ALA A 221 -16.49 5.45 -11.96
N ALA A 222 -15.71 4.56 -11.34
CA ALA A 222 -14.27 4.72 -11.17
C ALA A 222 -13.54 4.79 -12.53
N SER A 223 -13.88 3.90 -13.47
CA SER A 223 -13.24 3.90 -14.79
C SER A 223 -13.53 5.20 -15.57
N ARG A 224 -14.75 5.74 -15.47
CA ARG A 224 -15.12 7.04 -16.05
C ARG A 224 -14.37 8.20 -15.40
N LEU A 225 -14.31 8.24 -14.06
CA LEU A 225 -13.53 9.22 -13.30
C LEU A 225 -12.06 9.24 -13.73
N LEU A 226 -11.48 8.06 -13.96
CA LEU A 226 -10.08 7.92 -14.34
C LEU A 226 -9.82 8.23 -15.82
N SER A 227 -10.79 7.97 -16.69
CA SER A 227 -10.67 8.19 -18.15
C SER A 227 -10.92 9.65 -18.54
N TYR A 228 -11.82 10.33 -17.83
CA TYR A 228 -12.27 11.69 -18.14
C TYR A 228 -12.09 12.61 -16.93
N PRO A 229 -10.85 12.88 -16.50
CA PRO A 229 -10.56 13.62 -15.28
C PRO A 229 -11.02 15.10 -15.30
N GLU A 230 -11.34 15.67 -16.46
CA GLU A 230 -11.85 17.05 -16.55
C GLU A 230 -13.35 17.15 -16.34
N ASP A 231 -14.08 16.04 -16.42
CA ASP A 231 -15.53 16.04 -16.30
C ASP A 231 -15.95 15.92 -14.83
N VAL A 232 -16.42 17.05 -14.29
CA VAL A 232 -16.90 17.17 -12.91
C VAL A 232 -18.09 16.24 -12.62
N GLN A 233 -18.89 15.88 -13.63
CA GLN A 233 -20.04 14.99 -13.43
C GLN A 233 -19.59 13.59 -13.03
N HIS A 234 -18.53 13.06 -13.64
CA HIS A 234 -18.01 11.75 -13.30
C HIS A 234 -17.46 11.70 -11.86
N TYR A 235 -16.82 12.78 -11.43
CA TYR A 235 -16.40 12.94 -10.04
C TYR A 235 -17.59 12.94 -9.09
N SER A 236 -18.62 13.75 -9.36
CA SER A 236 -19.82 13.84 -8.53
C SER A 236 -20.54 12.49 -8.40
N VAL A 237 -20.73 11.78 -9.51
CA VAL A 237 -21.38 10.46 -9.53
C VAL A 237 -20.58 9.46 -8.70
N PHE A 238 -19.25 9.41 -8.87
CA PHE A 238 -18.42 8.49 -8.11
C PHE A 238 -18.47 8.80 -6.60
N MET A 239 -18.41 10.07 -6.24
CA MET A 239 -18.45 10.52 -4.83
C MET A 239 -19.79 10.28 -4.16
N GLN A 240 -20.89 10.21 -4.92
CA GLN A 240 -22.19 9.79 -4.42
C GLN A 240 -22.24 8.27 -4.19
N LEU A 241 -21.75 7.47 -5.14
CA LEU A 241 -21.85 6.01 -5.07
C LEU A 241 -20.91 5.40 -4.03
N LEU A 242 -19.70 5.95 -3.85
CA LEU A 242 -18.68 5.42 -2.95
C LEU A 242 -19.18 5.17 -1.51
N PRO A 243 -19.80 6.15 -0.80
CA PRO A 243 -20.37 5.91 0.53
C PRO A 243 -21.53 4.92 0.54
N GLU A 244 -22.41 4.96 -0.46
CA GLU A 244 -23.63 4.13 -0.52
C GLU A 244 -23.29 2.65 -0.68
N GLN A 245 -22.14 2.35 -1.27
CA GLN A 245 -21.75 1.00 -1.67
C GLN A 245 -20.59 0.42 -0.86
N GLU A 246 -20.06 1.17 0.12
CA GLU A 246 -18.91 0.82 0.97
C GLU A 246 -18.98 -0.62 1.53
N ARG A 247 -20.16 -1.04 2.00
CA ARG A 247 -20.37 -2.39 2.58
C ARG A 247 -20.16 -3.55 1.61
N TYR A 248 -20.22 -3.29 0.30
CA TYR A 248 -20.14 -4.33 -0.73
C TYR A 248 -18.70 -4.70 -1.10
N PHE A 249 -17.71 -3.96 -0.61
CA PHE A 249 -16.31 -4.11 -1.01
C PHE A 249 -15.41 -4.47 0.17
N SER A 250 -14.29 -5.10 -0.14
CA SER A 250 -13.26 -5.36 0.84
C SER A 250 -12.54 -4.06 1.26
N PRO A 251 -11.89 -4.02 2.44
CA PRO A 251 -11.06 -2.88 2.83
C PRO A 251 -9.96 -2.53 1.80
N GLU A 252 -9.42 -3.55 1.12
CA GLU A 252 -8.42 -3.39 0.06
C GLU A 252 -8.99 -2.65 -1.16
N GLU A 253 -10.16 -3.05 -1.65
CA GLU A 253 -10.83 -2.37 -2.76
C GLU A 253 -11.27 -0.95 -2.37
N MET A 254 -11.75 -0.76 -1.13
CA MET A 254 -12.08 0.57 -0.63
C MET A 254 -10.87 1.49 -0.62
N ARG A 255 -9.71 1.00 -0.17
CA ARG A 255 -8.44 1.72 -0.26
C ARG A 255 -8.14 2.15 -1.69
N GLU A 256 -8.28 1.26 -2.67
CA GLU A 256 -8.07 1.58 -4.08
C GLU A 256 -8.97 2.71 -4.57
N PHE A 257 -10.28 2.64 -4.27
CA PHE A 257 -11.24 3.67 -4.63
C PHE A 257 -10.90 5.04 -4.02
N TYR A 258 -10.55 5.08 -2.73
CA TYR A 258 -10.10 6.32 -2.09
C TYR A 258 -8.83 6.86 -2.75
N MET A 259 -7.86 5.99 -3.05
CA MET A 259 -6.62 6.38 -3.71
C MET A 259 -6.84 6.90 -5.13
N PHE A 260 -7.79 6.35 -5.90
CA PHE A 260 -8.16 6.88 -7.21
C PHE A 260 -8.67 8.31 -7.11
N THR A 261 -9.58 8.58 -6.17
CA THR A 261 -10.15 9.93 -5.96
C THR A 261 -9.11 10.91 -5.42
N ILE A 262 -8.31 10.51 -4.43
CA ILE A 262 -7.24 11.34 -3.88
C ILE A 262 -6.25 11.75 -4.97
N ASN A 263 -5.82 10.78 -5.80
CA ASN A 263 -4.91 11.06 -6.92
C ASN A 263 -5.58 11.92 -8.01
N HIS A 264 -6.90 11.81 -8.21
CA HIS A 264 -7.65 12.74 -9.05
C HIS A 264 -7.60 14.16 -8.47
N CYS A 265 -7.93 14.36 -7.19
CA CYS A 265 -7.88 15.66 -6.53
C CYS A 265 -6.49 16.29 -6.62
N ILE A 266 -5.41 15.54 -6.35
CA ILE A 266 -4.02 16.02 -6.48
C ILE A 266 -3.75 16.58 -7.89
N ARG A 267 -4.20 15.88 -8.94
CA ARG A 267 -4.00 16.32 -10.32
C ARG A 267 -4.77 17.61 -10.64
N GLN A 268 -6.00 17.73 -10.15
CA GLN A 268 -6.83 18.92 -10.37
C GLN A 268 -6.32 20.13 -9.56
N THR A 269 -5.86 19.92 -8.33
CA THR A 269 -5.19 20.98 -7.53
C THR A 269 -3.95 21.50 -8.23
N ASN A 270 -3.12 20.62 -8.80
CA ASN A 270 -1.93 21.02 -9.58
C ASN A 270 -2.28 21.83 -10.84
N ARG A 271 -3.55 21.83 -11.28
CA ARG A 271 -4.07 22.64 -12.40
C ARG A 271 -4.74 23.93 -11.95
N GLY A 272 -4.64 24.28 -10.67
CA GLY A 272 -5.17 25.52 -10.10
C GLY A 272 -6.53 25.39 -9.41
N GLN A 273 -7.10 24.18 -9.30
CA GLN A 273 -8.35 23.98 -8.57
C GLN A 273 -8.12 23.83 -7.05
N GLN A 274 -7.77 24.93 -6.39
CA GLN A 274 -7.41 24.93 -4.96
C GLN A 274 -8.54 24.48 -4.02
N HIS A 275 -9.81 24.64 -4.41
CA HIS A 275 -10.95 24.19 -3.60
C HIS A 275 -10.96 22.67 -3.34
N LEU A 276 -10.29 21.87 -4.18
CA LEU A 276 -10.17 20.42 -4.01
C LEU A 276 -9.15 20.00 -2.94
N GLU A 277 -8.36 20.93 -2.39
CA GLU A 277 -7.42 20.62 -1.31
C GLU A 277 -8.15 20.20 -0.03
N GLN A 278 -9.22 20.92 0.32
CA GLN A 278 -10.06 20.59 1.47
C GLN A 278 -10.75 19.24 1.28
N GLU A 279 -11.25 18.97 0.07
CA GLU A 279 -11.90 17.71 -0.26
C GLU A 279 -10.91 16.54 -0.20
N MET A 280 -9.68 16.72 -0.71
CA MET A 280 -8.61 15.73 -0.57
C MET A 280 -8.29 15.42 0.90
N LEU A 281 -8.19 16.43 1.76
CA LEU A 281 -7.95 16.22 3.18
C LEU A 281 -9.12 15.48 3.86
N ARG A 282 -10.36 15.81 3.48
CA ARG A 282 -11.57 15.12 3.95
C ARG A 282 -11.56 13.65 3.57
N LEU A 283 -11.19 13.33 2.32
CA LEU A 283 -11.04 11.95 1.84
C LEU A 283 -9.99 11.18 2.64
N TYR A 284 -8.83 11.79 2.90
CA TYR A 284 -7.79 11.19 3.74
C TYR A 284 -8.31 10.89 5.14
N ARG A 285 -8.98 11.84 5.81
CA ARG A 285 -9.53 11.65 7.16
C ARG A 285 -10.52 10.49 7.19
N ARG A 286 -11.47 10.45 6.25
CA ARG A 286 -12.46 9.37 6.18
C ARG A 286 -11.80 8.00 5.95
N ALA A 287 -10.84 7.90 5.03
CA ALA A 287 -10.15 6.65 4.75
C ALA A 287 -9.24 6.19 5.91
N LEU A 288 -8.69 7.12 6.70
CA LEU A 288 -7.95 6.82 7.93
C LEU A 288 -8.88 6.30 9.03
N GLU A 289 -9.99 6.99 9.28
CA GLU A 289 -10.98 6.64 10.31
C GLU A 289 -11.60 5.26 10.05
N ALA A 290 -11.88 4.95 8.77
CA ALA A 290 -12.39 3.64 8.35
C ALA A 290 -11.31 2.54 8.31
N GLY A 291 -10.03 2.89 8.52
CA GLY A 291 -8.93 1.93 8.52
C GLY A 291 -8.44 1.48 7.13
N TYR A 292 -8.96 2.05 6.04
CA TYR A 292 -8.60 1.66 4.67
C TYR A 292 -7.17 2.03 4.28
N LEU A 293 -6.56 3.01 4.94
CA LEU A 293 -5.18 3.42 4.65
C LEU A 293 -4.12 2.53 5.30
N PHE A 294 -4.50 1.46 6.02
CA PHE A 294 -3.56 0.50 6.60
C PHE A 294 -3.48 -0.77 5.77
N GLU A 295 -2.25 -1.26 5.54
CA GLU A 295 -1.98 -2.58 4.99
C GLU A 295 -1.28 -3.40 6.08
N ASN A 296 -1.89 -4.50 6.54
CA ASN A 296 -1.37 -5.30 7.65
C ASN A 296 -1.08 -4.47 8.92
N GLY A 297 -1.92 -3.47 9.20
CA GLY A 297 -1.76 -2.53 10.32
C GLY A 297 -0.68 -1.46 10.11
N ILE A 298 -0.08 -1.39 8.92
CA ILE A 298 0.96 -0.42 8.58
C ILE A 298 0.40 0.69 7.68
N LEU A 299 0.65 1.93 8.08
CA LEU A 299 0.44 3.11 7.23
C LEU A 299 1.72 3.37 6.45
N SER A 300 1.63 3.46 5.12
CA SER A 300 2.81 3.77 4.30
C SER A 300 3.36 5.16 4.61
N ARG A 301 4.70 5.28 4.72
CA ARG A 301 5.37 6.59 4.85
C ARG A 301 4.94 7.62 3.80
N PHE A 302 4.68 7.18 2.57
CA PHE A 302 4.26 8.09 1.50
C PHE A 302 2.89 8.69 1.78
N THR A 303 1.92 7.85 2.16
CA THR A 303 0.57 8.28 2.55
C THR A 303 0.63 9.23 3.75
N TYR A 304 1.43 8.88 4.77
CA TYR A 304 1.64 9.73 5.95
C TYR A 304 2.20 11.12 5.59
N HIS A 305 3.25 11.19 4.76
CA HIS A 305 3.79 12.48 4.28
C HIS A 305 2.77 13.30 3.48
N ASN A 306 1.96 12.63 2.65
CA ASN A 306 0.95 13.27 1.82
C ASN A 306 -0.20 13.85 2.67
N ILE A 307 -0.64 13.13 3.71
CA ILE A 307 -1.65 13.59 4.65
C ILE A 307 -1.18 14.84 5.39
N VAL A 308 0.05 14.83 5.92
CA VAL A 308 0.65 16.02 6.55
C VAL A 308 0.72 17.17 5.55
N ALA A 309 1.16 16.92 4.31
CA ALA A 309 1.22 17.95 3.28
C ALA A 309 -0.16 18.55 2.97
N ALA A 310 -1.20 17.72 2.86
CA ALA A 310 -2.57 18.15 2.64
C ALA A 310 -3.08 19.02 3.80
N GLY A 311 -2.87 18.57 5.04
CA GLY A 311 -3.28 19.32 6.23
C GLY A 311 -2.60 20.68 6.34
N LEU A 312 -1.29 20.74 6.07
CA LEU A 312 -0.54 22.01 6.08
C LEU A 312 -1.02 22.98 5.01
N ARG A 313 -1.30 22.51 3.78
CA ARG A 313 -1.86 23.36 2.72
C ARG A 313 -3.24 23.90 3.06
N CYS A 314 -4.07 23.09 3.72
CA CYS A 314 -5.38 23.51 4.21
C CYS A 314 -5.32 24.44 5.44
N GLY A 315 -4.14 24.69 6.01
CA GLY A 315 -3.99 25.48 7.24
C GLY A 315 -4.44 24.76 8.53
N GLU A 316 -4.66 23.45 8.48
CA GLU A 316 -5.19 22.62 9.58
C GLU A 316 -4.08 22.23 10.58
N LEU A 317 -3.35 23.22 11.10
CA LEU A 317 -2.11 23.01 11.87
C LEU A 317 -2.32 22.19 13.15
N ASP A 318 -3.43 22.42 13.87
CA ASP A 318 -3.72 21.71 15.12
C ASP A 318 -4.07 20.26 14.90
N TRP A 319 -4.80 19.97 13.81
CA TRP A 319 -5.10 18.60 13.42
C TRP A 319 -3.82 17.87 13.00
N VAL A 320 -2.97 18.50 12.19
CA VAL A 320 -1.67 17.93 11.79
C VAL A 320 -0.79 17.65 13.01
N GLY A 321 -0.79 18.55 14.00
CA GLY A 321 -0.04 18.38 15.24
C GLY A 321 -0.45 17.18 16.09
N LYS A 322 -1.71 16.74 15.99
CA LYS A 322 -2.19 15.49 16.62
C LYS A 322 -1.90 14.29 15.73
N PHE A 323 -2.18 14.41 14.43
CA PHE A 323 -1.99 13.34 13.45
C PHE A 323 -0.56 12.79 13.44
N ILE A 324 0.45 13.66 13.49
CA ILE A 324 1.86 13.27 13.41
C ILE A 324 2.24 12.23 14.49
N PRO A 325 2.15 12.54 15.80
CA PRO A 325 2.50 11.56 16.83
C PRO A 325 1.56 10.35 16.86
N ASP A 326 0.25 10.57 16.68
CA ASP A 326 -0.77 9.53 16.81
C ASP A 326 -0.60 8.43 15.76
N TYR A 327 -0.25 8.80 14.52
CA TYR A 327 -0.13 7.85 13.41
C TYR A 327 1.30 7.36 13.15
N ASN A 328 2.32 7.98 13.77
CA ASN A 328 3.71 7.58 13.58
C ASN A 328 3.99 6.13 14.02
N VAL A 329 3.26 5.63 15.02
CA VAL A 329 3.42 4.24 15.52
C VAL A 329 3.03 3.19 14.48
N TYR A 330 2.23 3.54 13.48
CA TYR A 330 1.79 2.63 12.42
C TYR A 330 2.71 2.64 11.20
N LEU A 331 3.73 3.50 11.15
CA LEU A 331 4.70 3.49 10.06
C LEU A 331 5.63 2.27 10.15
N GLU A 332 6.29 1.97 9.04
CA GLU A 332 7.34 0.97 9.02
C GLU A 332 8.45 1.37 10.01
N PRO A 333 8.90 0.47 10.93
CA PRO A 333 9.80 0.82 12.03
C PRO A 333 11.05 1.59 11.60
N MET A 334 11.63 1.25 10.46
CA MET A 334 12.85 1.88 9.92
C MET A 334 12.66 3.36 9.52
N TYR A 335 11.43 3.82 9.28
CA TYR A 335 11.13 5.19 8.84
C TYR A 335 10.51 6.08 9.92
N ARG A 336 10.06 5.53 11.04
CA ARG A 336 9.37 6.27 12.12
C ARG A 336 10.13 7.53 12.55
N ASN A 337 11.41 7.38 12.89
CA ASN A 337 12.21 8.51 13.41
C ASN A 337 12.40 9.62 12.38
N SER A 338 12.71 9.26 11.13
CA SER A 338 12.95 10.25 10.07
C SER A 338 11.65 10.89 9.59
N ALA A 339 10.55 10.13 9.51
CA ALA A 339 9.23 10.64 9.16
C ALA A 339 8.66 11.56 10.25
N LEU A 340 8.79 11.20 11.52
CA LEU A 340 8.36 12.03 12.65
C LEU A 340 9.11 13.35 12.66
N SER A 341 10.45 13.31 12.65
CA SER A 341 11.30 14.51 12.65
C SER A 341 10.98 15.44 11.48
N PHE A 342 10.90 14.90 10.25
CA PHE A 342 10.67 15.74 9.07
C PHE A 342 9.27 16.36 9.06
N ASN A 343 8.21 15.60 9.38
CA ASN A 343 6.86 16.16 9.36
C ASN A 343 6.62 17.12 10.51
N GLN A 344 7.20 16.88 11.69
CA GLN A 344 7.17 17.85 12.79
C GLN A 344 7.87 19.15 12.39
N ALA A 345 9.04 19.06 11.73
CA ALA A 345 9.75 20.23 11.24
C ALA A 345 8.91 21.03 10.22
N ARG A 346 8.12 20.36 9.37
CA ARG A 346 7.20 21.04 8.44
C ARG A 346 6.07 21.78 9.17
N LEU A 347 5.52 21.17 10.22
CA LEU A 347 4.50 21.80 11.05
C LEU A 347 5.06 23.02 11.79
N ASP A 348 6.25 22.89 12.38
CA ASP A 348 6.92 23.96 13.11
C ASP A 348 7.30 25.11 12.17
N TYR A 349 7.75 24.80 10.95
CA TYR A 349 7.98 25.81 9.91
C TYR A 349 6.69 26.57 9.58
N ALA A 350 5.55 25.88 9.42
CA ALA A 350 4.26 26.51 9.17
C ALA A 350 3.75 27.35 10.37
N ARG A 351 4.22 27.03 11.59
CA ARG A 351 3.98 27.82 12.82
C ARG A 351 5.02 28.91 13.04
N ASN A 352 5.96 29.12 12.12
CA ASN A 352 7.09 30.05 12.22
C ASN A 352 8.02 29.78 13.42
N GLN A 353 8.12 28.53 13.87
CA GLN A 353 8.97 28.08 14.98
C GLN A 353 10.33 27.58 14.46
N TYR A 354 11.11 28.48 13.87
CA TYR A 354 12.31 28.13 13.09
C TYR A 354 13.43 27.46 13.90
N ASP A 355 13.64 27.81 15.16
CA ASP A 355 14.64 27.17 16.01
C ASP A 355 14.36 25.66 16.20
N SER A 356 13.08 25.31 16.34
CA SER A 356 12.63 23.92 16.45
C SER A 356 12.89 23.16 15.14
N VAL A 357 12.67 23.81 14.00
CA VAL A 357 12.97 23.23 12.67
C VAL A 357 14.45 22.85 12.58
N LEU A 358 15.35 23.74 12.95
CA LEU A 358 16.81 23.48 12.94
C LEU A 358 17.16 22.26 13.81
N LEU A 359 16.62 22.20 15.04
CA LEU A 359 16.88 21.11 15.98
C LEU A 359 16.36 19.76 15.46
N LEU A 360 15.15 19.73 14.90
CA LEU A 360 14.51 18.51 14.41
C LEU A 360 15.25 17.92 13.21
N LEU A 361 15.69 18.78 12.28
CA LEU A 361 16.37 18.34 11.05
C LEU A 361 17.82 17.90 11.29
N GLN A 362 18.47 18.36 12.38
CA GLN A 362 19.82 17.91 12.76
C GLN A 362 19.84 16.51 13.40
N LYS A 363 18.76 16.12 14.10
CA LYS A 363 18.73 14.89 14.91
C LYS A 363 18.43 13.61 14.14
N ALA A 364 17.85 13.70 12.94
CA ALA A 364 17.34 12.53 12.22
C ALA A 364 18.29 12.04 11.11
N ASN A 365 18.49 10.73 11.05
CA ASN A 365 19.20 10.07 9.96
C ASN A 365 18.23 9.81 8.78
N TYR A 366 18.37 10.61 7.72
CA TYR A 366 17.58 10.46 6.50
C TYR A 366 18.25 9.49 5.51
N ASN A 367 17.89 8.21 5.64
CA ASN A 367 18.37 7.15 4.74
C ASN A 367 17.71 7.20 3.36
N ASP A 368 16.48 7.72 3.26
CA ASP A 368 15.80 7.97 2.00
C ASP A 368 16.39 9.23 1.33
N PRO A 369 16.99 9.12 0.12
CA PRO A 369 17.62 10.25 -0.54
C PRO A 369 16.68 11.40 -0.87
N LEU A 370 15.41 11.12 -1.18
CA LEU A 370 14.42 12.15 -1.52
C LEU A 370 13.93 12.85 -0.26
N LEU A 371 13.69 12.11 0.82
CA LEU A 371 13.35 12.70 2.12
C LEU A 371 14.50 13.58 2.64
N ASN A 372 15.75 13.14 2.48
CA ASN A 372 16.92 13.93 2.85
C ASN A 372 16.98 15.25 2.07
N LEU A 373 16.75 15.20 0.75
CA LEU A 373 16.69 16.42 -0.07
C LEU A 373 15.53 17.34 0.32
N ALA A 374 14.37 16.78 0.65
CA ALA A 374 13.24 17.57 1.15
C ALA A 374 13.55 18.24 2.50
N ALA A 375 14.20 17.53 3.42
CA ALA A 375 14.70 18.09 4.68
C ALA A 375 15.73 19.21 4.44
N LYS A 376 16.67 19.01 3.50
CA LYS A 376 17.62 20.04 3.09
C LYS A 376 16.93 21.26 2.48
N THR A 377 15.89 21.07 1.67
CA THR A 377 15.09 22.19 1.16
C THR A 377 14.42 22.94 2.30
N LEU A 378 13.83 22.27 3.28
CA LEU A 378 13.21 22.94 4.43
C LEU A 378 14.23 23.73 5.26
N LEU A 379 15.42 23.16 5.48
CA LEU A 379 16.53 23.82 6.17
C LEU A 379 17.00 25.07 5.40
N LEU A 380 17.11 24.98 4.08
CA LEU A 380 17.38 26.13 3.20
C LEU A 380 16.36 27.25 3.38
N LYS A 381 15.06 26.91 3.39
CA LYS A 381 13.99 27.90 3.56
C LYS A 381 14.10 28.58 4.93
N THR A 382 14.46 27.80 5.95
CA THR A 382 14.63 28.27 7.33
C THR A 382 15.79 29.27 7.43
N TYR A 383 16.97 28.95 6.90
CA TYR A 383 18.10 29.89 6.89
C TYR A 383 17.80 31.18 6.13
N PHE A 384 17.08 31.08 5.01
CA PHE A 384 16.68 32.26 4.24
C PHE A 384 15.77 33.19 5.05
N VAL A 385 14.76 32.64 5.73
CA VAL A 385 13.84 33.45 6.56
C VAL A 385 14.55 34.07 7.76
N LEU A 386 15.49 33.35 8.37
CA LEU A 386 16.32 33.87 9.46
C LEU A 386 17.40 34.86 8.99
N GLN A 387 17.55 35.09 7.68
CA GLN A 387 18.58 35.93 7.08
C GLN A 387 20.03 35.47 7.37
N GLU A 388 20.21 34.19 7.67
CA GLU A 388 21.51 33.55 7.94
C GLU A 388 22.20 33.17 6.62
N PHE A 389 22.55 34.18 5.80
CA PHE A 389 22.99 33.98 4.42
C PHE A 389 24.33 33.23 4.29
N ASP A 390 25.24 33.37 5.25
CA ASP A 390 26.52 32.64 5.26
C ASP A 390 26.30 31.13 5.46
N LEU A 391 25.40 30.77 6.38
CA LEU A 391 24.99 29.39 6.61
C LEU A 391 24.20 28.83 5.43
N LEU A 392 23.32 29.66 4.84
CA LEU A 392 22.57 29.31 3.63
C LEU A 392 23.52 28.96 2.47
N GLN A 393 24.54 29.78 2.21
CA GLN A 393 25.49 29.53 1.12
C GLN A 393 26.27 28.22 1.34
N SER A 394 26.77 28.01 2.56
CA SER A 394 27.44 26.77 2.94
C SER A 394 26.54 25.53 2.76
N HIS A 395 25.26 25.66 3.10
CA HIS A 395 24.27 24.61 2.94
C HIS A 395 23.91 24.32 1.49
N LEU A 396 23.78 25.36 0.65
CA LEU A 396 23.54 25.24 -0.79
C LEU A 396 24.68 24.46 -1.48
N ASP A 397 25.93 24.75 -1.13
CA ASP A 397 27.11 24.04 -1.65
C ASP A 397 27.13 22.56 -1.22
N ALA A 398 26.85 22.30 0.06
CA ALA A 398 26.73 20.94 0.59
C ALA A 398 25.60 20.15 -0.10
N MET A 399 24.44 20.78 -0.31
CA MET A 399 23.30 20.19 -0.99
C MET A 399 23.62 19.88 -2.46
N ARG A 400 24.30 20.79 -3.18
CA ARG A 400 24.77 20.57 -4.55
C ARG A 400 25.72 19.39 -4.65
N ASN A 401 26.70 19.32 -3.75
CA ASN A 401 27.66 18.21 -3.69
C ASN A 401 26.98 16.87 -3.42
N TYR A 402 25.99 16.84 -2.52
CA TYR A 402 25.19 15.65 -2.26
C TYR A 402 24.43 15.17 -3.50
N ILE A 403 23.78 16.09 -4.22
CA ILE A 403 23.05 15.79 -5.47
C ILE A 403 23.99 15.21 -6.53
N HIS A 404 25.20 15.75 -6.67
CA HIS A 404 26.18 15.27 -7.63
C HIS A 404 26.70 13.86 -7.32
N ARG A 405 26.89 13.53 -6.04
CA ARG A 405 27.39 12.22 -5.60
C ARG A 405 26.34 11.11 -5.71
N LYS A 406 25.05 11.43 -5.57
CA LYS A 406 23.96 10.43 -5.55
C LYS A 406 23.35 10.23 -6.93
N LYS A 407 23.77 9.18 -7.64
CA LYS A 407 23.23 8.81 -8.96
C LYS A 407 21.74 8.40 -8.96
N VAL A 408 21.18 8.03 -7.80
CA VAL A 408 19.83 7.44 -7.66
C VAL A 408 18.70 8.48 -7.61
N ILE A 409 19.00 9.78 -7.70
CA ILE A 409 17.98 10.85 -7.59
C ILE A 409 17.07 10.94 -8.84
N GLY A 410 17.51 10.40 -9.98
CA GLY A 410 16.71 10.35 -11.21
C GLY A 410 16.24 11.72 -11.69
N TYR A 411 14.97 11.80 -12.10
CA TYR A 411 14.36 13.01 -12.66
C TYR A 411 14.23 14.17 -11.66
N HIS A 412 14.23 13.90 -10.35
CA HIS A 412 14.16 14.94 -9.31
C HIS A 412 15.42 15.80 -9.22
N ARG A 413 16.53 15.36 -9.84
CA ARG A 413 17.81 16.09 -9.80
C ARG A 413 17.68 17.52 -10.34
N LYS A 414 16.97 17.68 -11.46
CA LYS A 414 16.77 19.00 -12.08
C LYS A 414 16.00 19.93 -11.14
N ASN A 415 14.96 19.43 -10.48
CA ASN A 415 14.17 20.21 -9.52
C ASN A 415 15.03 20.78 -8.38
N PHE A 416 15.81 19.95 -7.70
CA PHE A 416 16.61 20.41 -6.57
C PHE A 416 17.76 21.35 -6.98
N LEU A 417 18.38 21.12 -8.15
CA LEU A 417 19.37 22.04 -8.69
C LEU A 417 18.76 23.41 -9.06
N ASN A 418 17.53 23.42 -9.58
CA ASN A 418 16.80 24.65 -9.84
C ASN A 418 16.47 25.41 -8.56
N ILE A 419 16.05 24.72 -7.48
CA ILE A 419 15.84 25.33 -6.16
C ILE A 419 17.11 26.02 -5.67
N ILE A 420 18.26 25.32 -5.72
CA ILE A 420 19.57 25.88 -5.35
C ILE A 420 19.88 27.12 -6.19
N ARG A 421 19.84 26.99 -7.52
CA ARG A 421 20.16 28.07 -8.47
C ARG A 421 19.33 29.33 -8.25
N PHE A 422 18.02 29.19 -8.07
CA PHE A 422 17.15 30.35 -7.85
C PHE A 422 17.34 30.94 -6.46
N THR A 423 17.53 30.12 -5.43
CA THR A 423 17.78 30.62 -4.06
C THR A 423 19.08 31.42 -3.98
N GLU A 424 20.16 30.98 -4.64
CA GLU A 424 21.42 31.75 -4.70
C GLU A 424 21.25 33.10 -5.38
N ARG A 425 20.51 33.14 -6.50
CA ARG A 425 20.26 34.39 -7.21
C ARG A 425 19.41 35.36 -6.40
N ILE A 426 18.47 34.84 -5.60
CA ILE A 426 17.65 35.64 -4.68
C ILE A 426 18.48 36.09 -3.46
N SER A 427 19.33 35.24 -2.92
CA SER A 427 20.13 35.60 -1.72
C SER A 427 21.13 36.73 -2.01
N ASN A 428 21.58 36.86 -3.26
CA ASN A 428 22.44 37.94 -3.74
C ASN A 428 21.66 39.22 -4.17
N LEU A 429 20.39 39.38 -3.76
CA LEU A 429 19.51 40.49 -4.18
C LEU A 429 19.93 41.89 -3.73
N ALA A 430 20.81 42.02 -2.73
CA ALA A 430 21.27 43.30 -2.20
C ALA A 430 21.95 44.22 -3.24
N GLY A 431 22.27 43.70 -4.44
CA GLY A 431 22.88 44.47 -5.55
C GLY A 431 22.14 44.44 -6.89
N LEU A 432 20.90 43.92 -6.97
CA LEU A 432 20.18 43.76 -8.25
C LEU A 432 19.15 44.88 -8.50
N ASP A 433 19.15 45.44 -9.72
CA ASP A 433 18.18 46.45 -10.14
C ASP A 433 16.75 45.87 -10.28
N ARG A 434 15.76 46.76 -10.43
CA ARG A 434 14.35 46.40 -10.58
C ARG A 434 14.09 45.51 -11.80
N GLN A 435 14.91 45.63 -12.85
CA GLN A 435 14.79 44.87 -14.09
C GLN A 435 15.28 43.42 -13.89
N ALA A 436 16.38 43.22 -13.17
CA ALA A 436 16.92 41.92 -12.82
C ALA A 436 15.97 41.15 -11.90
N ARG A 437 15.32 41.82 -10.94
CA ARG A 437 14.26 41.21 -10.11
C ARG A 437 13.08 40.74 -10.96
N ALA A 438 12.64 41.56 -11.92
CA ALA A 438 11.57 41.19 -12.84
C ALA A 438 11.96 40.01 -13.75
N GLN A 439 13.20 39.97 -14.22
CA GLN A 439 13.72 38.84 -15.02
C GLN A 439 13.77 37.54 -14.22
N ILE A 440 14.25 37.56 -12.96
CA ILE A 440 14.27 36.38 -12.09
C ILE A 440 12.84 35.89 -11.85
N ARG A 441 11.90 36.81 -11.54
CA ARG A 441 10.48 36.48 -11.36
C ARG A 441 9.90 35.77 -12.58
N GLN A 442 10.19 36.26 -13.79
CA GLN A 442 9.72 35.64 -15.02
C GLN A 442 10.35 34.27 -15.24
N GLN A 443 11.65 34.12 -15.02
CA GLN A 443 12.34 32.83 -15.14
C GLN A 443 11.83 31.78 -14.15
N ILE A 444 11.45 32.17 -12.93
CA ILE A 444 10.81 31.27 -11.95
C ILE A 444 9.44 30.82 -12.45
N ARG A 445 8.64 31.74 -13.01
CA ARG A 445 7.32 31.41 -13.58
C ARG A 445 7.44 30.43 -14.74
N ASP A 446 8.40 30.67 -15.63
CA ASP A 446 8.58 29.90 -16.85
C ASP A 446 9.31 28.56 -16.66
N GLU A 447 9.96 28.32 -15.52
CA GLU A 447 10.63 27.05 -15.27
C GLU A 447 9.60 25.93 -15.03
N PRO A 448 9.57 24.88 -15.89
CA PRO A 448 8.60 23.78 -15.76
C PRO A 448 8.93 22.84 -14.61
N VAL A 449 10.20 22.73 -14.21
CA VAL A 449 10.65 21.79 -13.17
C VAL A 449 11.14 22.56 -11.95
N LEU A 450 10.19 23.05 -11.16
CA LEU A 450 10.45 23.79 -9.93
C LEU A 450 9.28 23.66 -8.96
N THR A 451 9.48 22.84 -7.91
CA THR A 451 8.46 22.53 -6.89
C THR A 451 8.24 23.68 -5.90
N GLU A 452 9.29 24.40 -5.49
CA GLU A 452 9.20 25.54 -4.55
C GLU A 452 8.92 26.88 -5.25
N LYS A 453 8.13 26.87 -6.34
CA LYS A 453 7.89 28.06 -7.16
C LYS A 453 7.23 29.19 -6.38
N GLU A 454 6.18 28.87 -5.61
CA GLU A 454 5.43 29.85 -4.82
C GLU A 454 6.32 30.52 -3.77
N TRP A 455 7.04 29.71 -2.98
CA TRP A 455 7.97 30.22 -1.96
C TRP A 455 9.07 31.12 -2.56
N LEU A 456 9.69 30.73 -3.67
CA LEU A 456 10.71 31.57 -4.33
C LEU A 456 10.13 32.91 -4.83
N LEU A 457 8.86 32.93 -5.24
CA LEU A 457 8.18 34.17 -5.63
C LEU A 457 7.87 35.06 -4.42
N GLU A 458 7.51 34.48 -3.28
CA GLU A 458 7.32 35.20 -2.01
C GLU A 458 8.62 35.84 -1.52
N CYS A 459 9.75 35.13 -1.61
CA CYS A 459 11.07 35.66 -1.27
C CYS A 459 11.45 36.92 -2.08
N LEU A 460 10.95 37.06 -3.31
CA LEU A 460 11.17 38.25 -4.14
C LEU A 460 10.31 39.46 -3.74
N VAL A 461 9.30 39.27 -2.90
CA VAL A 461 8.42 40.34 -2.38
C VAL A 461 8.90 40.79 -1.00
N LEU A 462 9.42 39.87 -0.19
CA LEU A 462 9.90 40.13 1.17
C LEU A 462 11.27 40.85 1.24
N ASN A 463 12.03 40.85 0.14
CA ASN A 463 13.33 41.52 -0.01
C ASN A 463 13.25 42.77 -0.88
#